data_AF-V6TXS3-F1
#
_entry.id   AF-V6TXS3-F1
#
_cell.length_a   1.000
_cell.length_b   1.000
_cell.length_c   1.000
_cell.angle_alpha   90.00
_cell.angle_beta   90.00
_cell.angle_gamma   90.00
#
_symmetry.space_group_name_H-M   'P 1'
#
loop_
_entity.id
_entity.type
_entity.pdbx_description
1 polymer ?
#
loop_
_entity_poly.entity_id
_entity_poly.type
_entity_poly.pdbx_seq_one_letter_code
_entity_poly.pdbx_strand_id
1 'polypeptide(L)'
;QKVQLNGKSCKADCPSNSAASANVCTCNPGYNLNNEKTACEPSSANTECAQGLKDAGCKTCTGEGAGQTCTDCTTPGQKVQVDGKSCKADCPANSAANSQKVCVCSAEYRPVTGENRCEKSASTNKSALSTGAIAGISVAAVVVVGGLVGFLCWWFVCRGKA
;
A
#
# COMPACT_ATOMS: atom_id res chain seq x y z
N GLN A 1 -5.52 17.65 -40.61
CA GLN A 1 -6.62 16.91 -39.95
C GLN A 1 -6.01 15.90 -39.00
N LYS A 2 -6.62 15.67 -37.85
CA LYS A 2 -6.14 14.77 -36.79
C LYS A 2 -7.10 13.58 -36.66
N VAL A 3 -6.57 12.36 -36.63
CA VAL A 3 -7.35 11.14 -36.39
C VAL A 3 -7.91 11.20 -34.97
N GLN A 4 -9.22 11.03 -34.81
CA GLN A 4 -9.90 11.11 -33.52
C GLN A 4 -9.65 9.84 -32.67
N LEU A 5 -10.00 9.90 -31.38
CA LEU A 5 -9.82 8.82 -30.39
C LEU A 5 -10.42 7.47 -30.84
N ASN A 6 -11.48 7.50 -31.65
CA ASN A 6 -12.14 6.31 -32.19
C ASN A 6 -11.37 5.65 -33.36
N GLY A 7 -10.31 6.28 -33.87
CA GLY A 7 -9.54 5.79 -35.02
C GLY A 7 -10.28 5.79 -36.36
N LYS A 8 -11.51 6.33 -36.42
CA LYS A 8 -12.43 6.18 -37.56
C LYS A 8 -12.85 7.52 -38.19
N SER A 9 -12.70 8.62 -37.46
CA SER A 9 -13.00 9.96 -37.96
C SER A 9 -11.79 10.89 -37.84
N CYS A 10 -11.81 11.96 -38.64
CA CYS A 10 -10.77 13.00 -38.65
C CYS A 10 -11.41 14.36 -38.37
N LYS A 11 -10.88 15.14 -37.42
CA LYS A 11 -11.29 16.54 -37.17
C LYS A 11 -10.09 17.49 -37.12
N ALA A 12 -10.37 18.80 -37.16
CA ALA A 12 -9.36 19.84 -37.00
C ALA A 12 -8.71 19.83 -35.62
N ASP A 13 -9.48 19.49 -34.58
CA ASP A 13 -9.05 19.49 -33.19
C ASP A 13 -9.31 18.16 -32.47
N CYS A 14 -8.56 17.95 -31.40
CA CYS A 14 -8.74 16.82 -30.52
C CYS A 14 -9.77 17.17 -29.42
N PRO A 15 -10.57 16.19 -28.97
CA PRO A 15 -11.55 16.39 -27.91
C PRO A 15 -10.90 16.73 -26.56
N SER A 16 -11.71 17.17 -25.60
CA SER A 16 -11.26 17.55 -24.26
C SER A 16 -10.38 16.47 -23.60
N ASN A 17 -9.34 16.92 -22.89
CA ASN A 17 -8.35 16.06 -22.21
C ASN A 17 -7.55 15.13 -23.16
N SER A 18 -7.41 15.51 -24.42
CA SER A 18 -6.58 14.80 -25.40
C SER A 18 -5.71 15.76 -26.19
N ALA A 19 -4.58 15.27 -26.67
CA ALA A 19 -3.63 16.01 -27.48
C ALA A 19 -3.27 15.23 -28.75
N ALA A 20 -2.87 15.95 -29.79
CA ALA A 20 -2.42 15.34 -31.03
C ALA A 20 -0.96 14.87 -30.87
N SER A 21 -0.74 13.56 -30.93
CA SER A 21 0.58 12.96 -31.08
C SER A 21 0.69 12.39 -32.49
N ALA A 22 1.63 12.91 -33.29
CA ALA A 22 1.82 12.48 -34.69
C ALA A 22 0.53 12.47 -35.54
N ASN A 23 -0.31 13.50 -35.42
CA ASN A 23 -1.63 13.63 -36.07
C ASN A 23 -2.71 12.64 -35.60
N VAL A 24 -2.48 11.91 -34.51
CA VAL A 24 -3.47 11.05 -33.85
C VAL A 24 -3.80 11.63 -32.49
N CYS A 25 -5.09 11.86 -32.22
CA CYS A 25 -5.55 12.29 -30.92
C CYS A 25 -5.38 11.16 -29.91
N THR A 26 -4.66 11.43 -28.83
CA THR A 26 -4.39 10.49 -27.73
C THR A 26 -4.74 11.19 -26.42
N CYS A 27 -5.25 10.45 -25.43
CA CYS A 27 -5.58 11.03 -24.14
C CYS A 27 -4.32 11.58 -23.43
N ASN A 28 -4.49 12.69 -22.73
CA ASN A 28 -3.43 13.27 -21.91
C ASN A 28 -3.04 12.31 -20.78
N PRO A 29 -1.81 12.40 -20.25
CA PRO A 29 -1.41 11.62 -19.09
C PRO A 29 -2.38 11.85 -17.93
N GLY A 30 -2.83 10.76 -17.31
CA GLY A 30 -3.89 10.78 -16.30
C GLY A 30 -5.31 10.66 -16.85
N TYR A 31 -5.51 10.51 -18.16
CA TYR A 31 -6.81 10.25 -18.80
C TYR A 31 -6.77 9.01 -19.68
N ASN A 32 -7.88 8.28 -19.74
CA ASN A 32 -8.05 7.11 -20.60
C ASN A 32 -9.29 7.28 -21.50
N LEU A 33 -9.36 6.51 -22.59
CA LEU A 33 -10.54 6.52 -23.46
C LEU A 33 -11.76 5.98 -22.70
N ASN A 34 -12.90 6.62 -22.90
CA ASN A 34 -14.19 6.08 -22.48
C ASN A 34 -14.55 4.81 -23.27
N ASN A 35 -15.55 4.07 -22.80
CA ASN A 35 -15.98 2.81 -23.44
C ASN A 35 -16.40 3.00 -24.91
N GLU A 36 -16.88 4.19 -25.28
CA GLU A 36 -17.31 4.54 -26.63
C GLU A 36 -16.16 5.07 -27.53
N LYS A 37 -14.95 5.24 -26.98
CA LYS A 37 -13.79 5.91 -27.63
C LYS A 37 -14.10 7.28 -28.23
N THR A 38 -15.05 8.00 -27.63
CA THR A 38 -15.49 9.34 -28.06
C THR A 38 -14.91 10.45 -27.19
N ALA A 39 -14.45 10.15 -25.97
CA ALA A 39 -13.90 11.12 -25.03
C ALA A 39 -12.76 10.53 -24.19
N CYS A 40 -11.94 11.42 -23.61
CA CYS A 40 -10.94 11.07 -22.62
C CYS A 40 -11.45 11.43 -21.23
N GLU A 41 -11.69 10.41 -20.41
CA GLU A 41 -12.14 10.54 -19.03
C GLU A 41 -10.94 10.42 -18.09
N PRO A 42 -10.94 11.13 -16.94
CA PRO A 42 -9.85 11.01 -15.97
C PRO A 42 -9.68 9.54 -15.62
N SER A 43 -8.43 9.08 -15.46
CA SER A 43 -8.12 7.66 -15.23
C SER A 43 -8.75 7.14 -13.93
N SER A 44 -9.14 8.04 -13.02
CA SER A 44 -9.93 7.77 -11.82
C SER A 44 -11.41 7.42 -12.11
N ALA A 45 -11.91 7.70 -13.32
CA ALA A 45 -13.26 7.32 -13.78
C ALA A 45 -13.26 5.99 -14.55
N ASN A 46 -12.09 5.50 -14.98
CA ASN A 46 -11.93 4.13 -15.48
C ASN A 46 -11.62 3.18 -14.31
N THR A 47 -12.59 3.05 -13.42
CA THR A 47 -12.67 2.10 -12.29
C THR A 47 -12.86 0.66 -12.79
N GLU A 48 -12.06 0.23 -13.77
CA GLU A 48 -11.93 -1.18 -14.06
C GLU A 48 -10.87 -1.75 -13.11
N CYS A 49 -11.34 -2.57 -12.17
CA CYS A 49 -10.50 -3.47 -11.39
C CYS A 49 -9.40 -4.09 -12.28
N ALA A 50 -8.15 -4.14 -11.83
CA ALA A 50 -7.10 -4.85 -12.55
C ALA A 50 -7.60 -6.25 -12.93
N GLN A 51 -7.23 -6.74 -14.12
CA GLN A 51 -7.73 -8.02 -14.64
C GLN A 51 -7.60 -9.15 -13.62
N GLY A 52 -6.49 -9.21 -12.87
CA GLY A 52 -6.32 -10.19 -11.79
C GLY A 52 -7.35 -10.10 -10.64
N LEU A 53 -7.92 -8.92 -10.35
CA LEU A 53 -9.04 -8.78 -9.41
C LEU A 53 -10.35 -9.26 -10.04
N LYS A 54 -10.56 -8.97 -11.33
CA LYS A 54 -11.76 -9.42 -12.07
C LYS A 54 -11.79 -10.94 -12.20
N ASP A 55 -10.68 -11.55 -12.61
CA ASP A 55 -10.48 -13.01 -12.64
C ASP A 55 -10.72 -13.63 -11.26
N ALA A 56 -10.36 -12.92 -10.19
CA ALA A 56 -10.60 -13.36 -8.82
C ALA A 56 -12.02 -13.07 -8.30
N GLY A 57 -12.93 -12.61 -9.17
CA GLY A 57 -14.35 -12.41 -8.85
C GLY A 57 -14.69 -11.05 -8.23
N CYS A 58 -13.85 -10.03 -8.41
CA CYS A 58 -14.11 -8.70 -7.89
C CYS A 58 -14.98 -7.85 -8.83
N LYS A 59 -16.01 -7.21 -8.26
CA LYS A 59 -16.96 -6.33 -8.95
C LYS A 59 -16.56 -4.86 -8.89
N THR A 60 -16.18 -4.39 -7.71
CA THR A 60 -15.72 -3.00 -7.51
C THR A 60 -14.41 -2.99 -6.78
N CYS A 61 -13.53 -2.08 -7.18
CA CYS A 61 -12.20 -1.94 -6.62
C CYS A 61 -11.93 -0.50 -6.20
N THR A 62 -10.98 -0.35 -5.30
CA THR A 62 -10.43 0.92 -4.85
C THR A 62 -8.90 0.92 -5.04
N GLY A 63 -8.31 2.10 -5.12
CA GLY A 63 -6.88 2.29 -5.39
C GLY A 63 -6.50 2.36 -6.87
N GLU A 64 -5.21 2.55 -7.14
CA GLU A 64 -4.65 2.70 -8.49
C GLU A 64 -3.56 1.67 -8.77
N GLY A 65 -3.52 1.15 -10.00
CA GLY A 65 -2.49 0.25 -10.49
C GLY A 65 -2.39 -1.07 -9.71
N ALA A 66 -1.17 -1.47 -9.34
CA ALA A 66 -0.90 -2.74 -8.67
C ALA A 66 -1.42 -2.81 -7.21
N GLY A 67 -1.67 -1.64 -6.59
CA GLY A 67 -2.19 -1.52 -5.23
C GLY A 67 -3.72 -1.59 -5.14
N GLN A 68 -4.40 -1.90 -6.24
CA GLN A 68 -5.85 -2.03 -6.25
C GLN A 68 -6.34 -3.14 -5.32
N THR A 69 -7.36 -2.81 -4.54
CA THR A 69 -8.05 -3.70 -3.60
C THR A 69 -9.52 -3.80 -3.96
N CYS A 70 -10.07 -5.01 -3.83
CA CYS A 70 -11.46 -5.30 -4.05
C CYS A 70 -12.30 -4.77 -2.88
N THR A 71 -13.40 -4.11 -3.19
CA THR A 71 -14.38 -3.64 -2.20
C THR A 71 -15.70 -4.38 -2.27
N ASP A 72 -16.03 -4.98 -3.42
CA ASP A 72 -17.27 -5.73 -3.60
C ASP A 72 -17.06 -6.89 -4.58
N CYS A 73 -17.74 -8.01 -4.34
CA CYS A 73 -17.58 -9.24 -5.10
C CYS A 73 -18.67 -9.38 -6.16
N THR A 74 -18.33 -9.98 -7.30
CA THR A 74 -19.26 -10.19 -8.42
C THR A 74 -20.36 -11.17 -8.04
N THR A 75 -20.02 -12.21 -7.26
CA THR A 75 -21.01 -13.16 -6.76
C THR A 75 -21.60 -12.68 -5.43
N PRO A 76 -22.93 -12.55 -5.33
CA PRO A 76 -23.58 -12.20 -4.09
C PRO A 76 -23.34 -13.29 -3.03
N GLY A 77 -22.95 -12.87 -1.81
CA GLY A 77 -22.63 -13.76 -0.69
C GLY A 77 -21.13 -14.04 -0.52
N GLN A 78 -20.32 -13.73 -1.54
CA GLN A 78 -18.87 -13.73 -1.41
C GLN A 78 -18.36 -12.51 -0.61
N LYS A 79 -17.22 -12.73 0.01
CA LYS A 79 -16.51 -11.80 0.88
C LYS A 79 -15.12 -11.59 0.29
N VAL A 80 -14.67 -10.35 0.28
CA VAL A 80 -13.32 -10.00 -0.13
C VAL A 80 -12.37 -10.65 0.85
N GLN A 81 -11.36 -11.33 0.35
CA GLN A 81 -10.42 -12.12 1.12
C GLN A 81 -9.35 -11.25 1.78
N VAL A 82 -8.55 -11.82 2.69
CA VAL A 82 -7.57 -11.05 3.49
C VAL A 82 -6.44 -10.46 2.65
N ASP A 83 -6.21 -11.00 1.45
CA ASP A 83 -5.30 -10.44 0.45
C ASP A 83 -5.86 -9.18 -0.23
N GLY A 84 -7.15 -8.87 -0.02
CA GLY A 84 -7.83 -7.73 -0.61
C GLY A 84 -7.94 -7.78 -2.13
N LYS A 85 -7.60 -8.89 -2.78
CA LYS A 85 -7.57 -9.04 -4.25
C LYS A 85 -8.58 -10.08 -4.73
N SER A 86 -8.91 -11.06 -3.91
CA SER A 86 -9.78 -12.18 -4.27
C SER A 86 -11.10 -12.23 -3.49
N CYS A 87 -12.09 -12.92 -4.03
CA CYS A 87 -13.43 -13.07 -3.46
C CYS A 87 -13.79 -14.55 -3.25
N LYS A 88 -14.24 -14.92 -2.04
CA LYS A 88 -14.75 -16.28 -1.74
C LYS A 88 -15.95 -16.25 -0.80
N ALA A 89 -16.73 -17.33 -0.76
CA ALA A 89 -17.91 -17.44 0.10
C ALA A 89 -17.56 -17.30 1.59
N ASP A 90 -16.45 -17.90 2.01
CA ASP A 90 -15.99 -17.93 3.39
C ASP A 90 -14.64 -17.23 3.54
N CYS A 91 -14.38 -16.74 4.75
CA CYS A 91 -13.09 -16.17 5.11
C CYS A 91 -12.12 -17.30 5.53
N PRO A 92 -10.80 -17.14 5.33
CA PRO A 92 -9.81 -18.13 5.75
C PRO A 92 -9.80 -18.34 7.28
N ALA A 93 -9.17 -19.42 7.73
CA ALA A 93 -9.03 -19.71 9.16
C ALA A 93 -8.38 -18.53 9.91
N ASN A 94 -8.88 -18.24 11.11
CA ASN A 94 -8.45 -17.11 11.95
C ASN A 94 -8.76 -15.73 11.35
N SER A 95 -9.81 -15.64 10.53
CA SER A 95 -10.34 -14.38 10.02
C SER A 95 -11.86 -14.36 10.03
N ALA A 96 -12.43 -13.15 10.04
CA ALA A 96 -13.86 -12.91 9.99
C ALA A 96 -14.16 -11.74 9.06
N ALA A 97 -15.34 -11.74 8.43
CA ALA A 97 -15.77 -10.59 7.65
C ALA A 97 -16.16 -9.43 8.57
N ASN A 98 -15.69 -8.24 8.22
CA ASN A 98 -16.15 -7.00 8.80
C ASN A 98 -17.53 -6.58 8.23
N SER A 99 -18.06 -5.46 8.72
CA SER A 99 -19.33 -4.89 8.26
C SER A 99 -19.36 -4.52 6.77
N GLN A 100 -18.20 -4.48 6.11
CA GLN A 100 -18.03 -4.18 4.68
C GLN A 100 -17.85 -5.45 3.83
N LYS A 101 -18.11 -6.64 4.37
CA LYS A 101 -17.89 -7.95 3.70
C LYS A 101 -16.43 -8.20 3.31
N VAL A 102 -15.49 -7.55 3.99
CA VAL A 102 -14.05 -7.77 3.81
C VAL A 102 -13.56 -8.64 4.96
N CYS A 103 -12.93 -9.76 4.62
CA CYS A 103 -12.29 -10.67 5.55
C CYS A 103 -11.07 -9.98 6.16
N VAL A 104 -11.06 -9.91 7.48
CA VAL A 104 -9.97 -9.36 8.28
C VAL A 104 -9.49 -10.43 9.26
N CYS A 105 -8.18 -10.53 9.44
CA CYS A 105 -7.61 -11.46 10.42
C CYS A 105 -8.03 -11.06 11.84
N SER A 106 -8.19 -12.05 12.72
CA SER A 106 -8.51 -11.84 14.14
C SER A 106 -7.39 -11.08 14.87
N ALA A 107 -7.69 -10.55 16.07
CA ALA A 107 -6.83 -9.62 16.83
C ALA A 107 -5.40 -10.11 17.18
N GLU A 108 -5.07 -11.37 16.90
CA GLU A 108 -3.74 -11.97 17.12
C GLU A 108 -3.10 -12.50 15.83
N TYR A 109 -3.68 -12.21 14.67
CA TYR A 109 -3.29 -12.76 13.39
C TYR A 109 -3.06 -11.65 12.37
N ARG A 110 -2.14 -11.90 11.45
CA ARG A 110 -1.80 -10.97 10.37
C ARG A 110 -1.98 -11.62 9.00
N PRO A 111 -2.42 -10.87 7.98
CA PRO A 111 -2.50 -11.37 6.62
C PRO A 111 -1.09 -11.60 6.10
N VAL A 112 -0.86 -12.76 5.51
CA VAL A 112 0.42 -13.08 4.88
C VAL A 112 0.46 -12.43 3.50
N THR A 113 1.50 -11.66 3.21
CA THR A 113 1.60 -10.96 1.92
C THR A 113 1.66 -11.96 0.77
N GLY A 114 0.73 -11.85 -0.18
CA GLY A 114 0.64 -12.76 -1.33
C GLY A 114 -0.11 -14.06 -1.06
N GLU A 115 -0.61 -14.28 0.17
CA GLU A 115 -1.39 -15.46 0.50
C GLU A 115 -2.72 -15.09 1.18
N ASN A 116 -3.77 -15.82 0.85
CA ASN A 116 -5.08 -15.65 1.46
C ASN A 116 -5.17 -16.47 2.77
N ARG A 117 -4.26 -16.20 3.70
CA ARG A 117 -4.23 -16.83 5.02
C ARG A 117 -3.80 -15.83 6.09
N CYS A 118 -4.28 -16.10 7.29
CA CYS A 118 -3.87 -15.39 8.49
C CYS A 118 -2.87 -16.26 9.24
N GLU A 119 -1.65 -15.76 9.42
CA GLU A 119 -0.70 -16.40 10.31
C GLU A 119 -0.83 -15.80 11.71
N LYS A 120 -0.55 -16.61 12.74
CA LYS A 120 -0.47 -16.08 14.11
C LYS A 120 0.60 -15.01 14.05
N SER A 121 0.19 -13.77 14.32
CA SER A 121 1.14 -12.68 14.47
C SER A 121 2.02 -13.15 15.61
N ALA A 122 3.26 -13.55 15.29
CA ALA A 122 4.21 -13.89 16.32
C ALA A 122 4.20 -12.69 17.24
N SER A 123 3.70 -12.87 18.45
CA SER A 123 3.85 -11.94 19.55
C SER A 123 5.35 -11.94 19.86
N THR A 124 6.12 -11.42 18.92
CA THR A 124 7.41 -10.88 19.25
C THR A 124 7.02 -9.72 20.10
N ASN A 125 7.15 -9.92 21.41
CA ASN A 125 7.46 -8.85 22.33
C ASN A 125 8.54 -7.97 21.67
N LYS A 126 8.07 -6.99 20.91
CA LYS A 126 8.76 -5.86 20.31
C LYS A 126 7.65 -4.79 20.31
N SER A 127 7.40 -3.99 21.35
CA SER A 127 8.33 -3.40 22.32
C SER A 127 9.68 -3.01 21.68
N ALA A 128 9.63 -2.56 20.43
CA ALA A 128 10.70 -1.92 19.66
C ALA A 128 10.07 -1.52 18.32
N LEU A 129 9.79 -0.28 17.97
CA LEU A 129 10.03 1.01 18.59
C LEU A 129 8.84 1.91 18.25
N SER A 130 8.25 2.55 19.25
CA SER A 130 7.80 3.93 19.03
C SER A 130 9.06 4.72 18.70
N THR A 131 9.09 5.30 17.51
CA THR A 131 10.13 6.22 16.99
C THR A 131 10.14 7.53 17.79
N GLY A 132 10.20 7.42 19.12
CA GLY A 132 10.09 8.50 20.10
C GLY A 132 10.70 8.15 21.47
N ALA A 133 11.50 7.09 21.58
CA ALA A 133 12.31 6.77 22.76
C ALA A 133 13.80 6.55 22.42
N ILE A 134 14.25 7.06 21.27
CA ILE A 134 15.68 7.18 20.94
C ILE A 134 16.15 8.55 21.44
N ALA A 135 16.36 8.66 22.76
CA ALA A 135 17.18 9.69 23.41
C ALA A 135 17.30 9.32 24.89
N GLY A 136 18.33 8.57 25.28
CA GLY A 136 18.55 8.32 26.71
C GLY A 136 19.56 7.28 27.15
N ILE A 137 20.24 6.55 26.26
CA ILE A 137 21.25 5.56 26.67
C ILE A 137 22.57 5.80 25.93
N SER A 138 23.08 7.03 26.01
CA SER A 138 24.48 7.36 25.66
C SER A 138 25.26 7.97 26.83
N VAL A 139 24.61 8.22 27.97
CA VAL A 139 25.24 8.89 29.12
C VAL A 139 25.88 7.89 30.10
N ALA A 140 25.36 6.65 30.19
CA ALA A 140 25.90 5.66 31.13
C ALA A 140 27.34 5.24 30.78
N ALA A 141 27.66 5.06 29.49
CA ALA A 141 29.01 4.70 29.07
C ALA A 141 30.01 5.85 29.31
N VAL A 142 29.61 7.10 29.07
CA VAL A 142 30.47 8.27 29.30
C VAL A 142 30.69 8.52 30.79
N VAL A 143 29.71 8.27 31.65
CA VAL A 143 29.89 8.35 33.11
C VAL A 143 30.80 7.23 33.63
N VAL A 144 30.70 6.02 33.08
CA VAL A 144 31.60 4.91 33.46
C VAL A 144 33.03 5.19 32.98
N VAL A 145 33.22 5.64 31.73
CA VAL A 145 34.55 5.96 31.20
C VAL A 145 35.12 7.23 31.85
N GLY A 146 34.33 8.29 32.01
CA GLY A 146 34.73 9.52 32.69
C GLY A 146 34.99 9.32 34.17
N GLY A 147 34.22 8.45 34.83
CA GLY A 147 34.44 8.04 36.22
C GLY A 147 35.70 7.18 36.38
N LEU A 148 35.96 6.23 35.49
CA LEU A 148 37.21 5.45 35.51
C LEU A 148 38.43 6.33 35.26
N VAL A 149 38.37 7.22 34.26
CA VAL A 149 39.48 8.12 33.94
C VAL A 149 39.69 9.15 35.06
N GLY A 150 38.62 9.68 35.66
CA GLY A 150 38.70 10.57 36.81
C GLY A 150 39.26 9.88 38.06
N PHE A 151 38.83 8.64 38.33
CA PHE A 151 39.37 7.84 39.42
C PHE A 151 40.84 7.47 39.19
N LEU A 152 41.24 7.13 37.96
CA LEU A 152 42.65 6.90 37.60
C LEU A 152 43.49 8.17 37.75
N CYS A 153 42.97 9.33 37.34
CA CYS A 153 43.70 10.60 37.46
C CYS A 153 43.85 11.02 38.92
N TRP A 154 42.80 10.90 39.74
CA TRP A 154 42.89 11.12 41.20
C TRP A 154 43.84 10.11 41.86
N TRP A 155 43.70 8.82 41.53
CA TRP A 155 44.52 7.77 42.13
C TRP A 155 46.00 7.98 41.82
N PHE A 156 46.36 8.32 40.57
CA PHE A 156 47.76 8.53 40.20
C PHE A 156 48.33 9.83 40.77
N VAL A 157 47.56 10.91 40.79
CA VAL A 157 48.01 12.22 41.29
C VAL A 157 48.07 12.26 42.82
N CYS A 158 47.10 11.66 43.53
CA CYS A 158 47.07 11.66 44.99
C CYS A 158 47.91 10.54 45.62
N ARG A 159 48.18 9.43 44.92
CA ARG A 159 49.05 8.35 45.42
C ARG A 159 50.53 8.55 45.09
N GLY A 160 50.87 9.49 44.21
CA GLY A 160 52.25 9.88 43.93
C GLY A 160 52.88 10.85 44.94
N LYS A 161 52.17 11.20 46.02
CA LYS A 161 52.68 12.10 47.07
C LYS A 161 52.48 11.53 48.47
N ALA A 162 52.91 10.28 48.63
CA ALA A 162 53.33 9.66 49.88
C ALA A 162 54.66 8.94 49.64
#